data_AF-A0A1D8QT14-F1
#
_entry.id   AF-A0A1D8QT14-F1
#
_cell.length_a   1.000
_cell.length_b   1.000
_cell.length_c   1.000
_cell.angle_alpha   90.00
_cell.angle_beta   90.00
_cell.angle_gamma   90.00
#
_symmetry.space_group_name_H-M   'P 1'
#
loop_
_entity.id
_entity.type
_entity.pdbx_description
1 polymer ?
#
loop_
_entity_poly.entity_id
_entity_poly.type
_entity_poly.pdbx_seq_one_letter_code
_entity_poly.pdbx_strand_id
1 'polypeptide(L)'
;METRLSRKLTVALLAPLCLTACATQQPQPGARPTSSASTTNTWNTASGGYGYGGHVPDFATRNFEPFNRQDVVGIAMREWRLFGSPVNDDDPEQRPEPQVASVKPERAPGLWERVGEYWWIGMDPDMTETSWTGKHDANGRLTDFVHDGSYAWSAAFISYVMRVAGANSRFPYSPNHSTYINAAASGQSPILRAQDPANYTPKPGDLICVARGRSKDTIRFSSLPTSYGFPAHCGFVVAIGQNGQPFGRQISIVGGNIDDAVALTHVPTDTQGRLASPDGQSYDSRYPWAAMLEVLYDAEQEPTAGQ
;
A
#
# COMPACT_ATOMS: atom_id res chain seq x y z
N MET A 1 21.78 -25.18 -64.30
CA MET A 1 23.18 -24.76 -64.52
C MET A 1 23.57 -23.92 -63.32
N GLU A 2 23.94 -24.46 -62.16
CA GLU A 2 25.11 -25.31 -61.85
C GLU A 2 26.42 -24.83 -62.47
N THR A 3 27.33 -24.30 -61.63
CA THR A 3 28.80 -24.60 -61.51
C THR A 3 29.43 -23.53 -60.60
N ARG A 4 29.78 -23.85 -59.35
CA ARG A 4 31.03 -24.44 -58.78
C ARG A 4 32.21 -23.46 -58.56
N LEU A 5 32.67 -23.52 -57.31
CA LEU A 5 33.84 -22.95 -56.61
C LEU A 5 35.16 -22.82 -57.39
N SER A 6 36.01 -21.87 -56.95
CA SER A 6 37.40 -22.19 -56.57
C SER A 6 38.05 -21.17 -55.60
N ARG A 7 38.82 -21.72 -54.65
CA ARG A 7 39.56 -21.11 -53.52
C ARG A 7 40.74 -20.23 -53.95
N LYS A 8 41.13 -19.28 -53.09
CA LYS A 8 42.52 -19.21 -52.56
C LYS A 8 42.52 -18.79 -51.08
N LEU A 9 43.05 -19.69 -50.23
CA LEU A 9 43.47 -19.41 -48.86
C LEU A 9 44.80 -18.65 -48.88
N THR A 10 45.00 -17.73 -47.93
CA THR A 10 46.34 -17.43 -47.42
C THR A 10 46.33 -17.57 -45.91
N VAL A 11 47.21 -18.43 -45.43
CA VAL A 11 47.46 -18.80 -44.03
C VAL A 11 48.61 -17.93 -43.53
N ALA A 12 48.50 -17.39 -42.31
CA ALA A 12 49.65 -16.96 -41.52
C ALA A 12 49.51 -17.52 -40.09
N LEU A 13 50.53 -18.26 -39.67
CA LEU A 13 50.78 -18.94 -38.38
C LEU A 13 50.70 -17.96 -37.18
N LEU A 14 50.04 -18.31 -36.05
CA LEU A 14 50.57 -18.98 -34.81
C LEU A 14 51.84 -18.30 -34.25
N ALA A 15 52.05 -17.91 -32.97
CA ALA A 15 51.45 -18.04 -31.62
C ALA A 15 52.55 -17.46 -30.64
N PRO A 16 52.56 -17.59 -29.29
CA PRO A 16 51.52 -17.52 -28.24
C PRO A 16 51.93 -16.66 -26.98
N LEU A 17 51.00 -16.59 -26.02
CA LEU A 17 51.17 -16.62 -24.55
C LEU A 17 52.00 -15.53 -23.81
N CYS A 18 51.32 -14.79 -22.94
CA CYS A 18 51.68 -14.75 -21.51
C CYS A 18 50.44 -14.48 -20.65
N LEU A 19 50.13 -15.47 -19.81
CA LEU A 19 49.17 -15.45 -18.71
C LEU A 19 49.72 -14.62 -17.55
N THR A 20 48.88 -13.80 -16.92
CA THR A 20 48.96 -13.56 -15.47
C THR A 20 47.55 -13.54 -14.91
N ALA A 21 47.25 -14.60 -14.15
CA ALA A 21 46.10 -14.73 -13.28
C ALA A 21 46.45 -14.19 -11.89
N CYS A 22 45.53 -13.48 -11.25
CA CYS A 22 45.25 -13.39 -9.81
C CYS A 22 43.90 -12.66 -9.68
N ALA A 23 42.92 -12.98 -8.87
CA ALA A 23 42.54 -14.16 -8.11
C ALA A 23 41.02 -13.98 -7.89
N THR A 24 40.31 -15.08 -7.89
CA THR A 24 38.86 -15.22 -7.71
C THR A 24 38.42 -14.85 -6.30
N GLN A 25 37.34 -14.07 -6.17
CA GLN A 25 36.55 -14.05 -4.95
C GLN A 25 35.12 -14.45 -5.29
N GLN A 26 34.78 -15.70 -4.99
CA GLN A 26 33.41 -16.21 -5.04
C GLN A 26 32.58 -15.54 -3.93
N PRO A 27 31.30 -15.21 -4.14
CA PRO A 27 30.42 -14.82 -3.05
C PRO A 27 30.08 -16.05 -2.19
N GLN A 28 30.39 -15.97 -0.90
CA GLN A 28 29.92 -16.94 0.10
C GLN A 28 28.43 -16.69 0.41
N PRO A 29 27.58 -17.74 0.48
CA PRO A 29 26.23 -17.64 0.99
C PRO A 29 26.20 -17.80 2.52
N GLY A 30 25.53 -16.88 3.21
CA GLY A 30 25.12 -17.04 4.61
C GLY A 30 26.00 -16.33 5.65
N ALA A 31 25.67 -15.07 5.93
CA ALA A 31 26.00 -14.44 7.21
C ALA A 31 24.76 -13.71 7.74
N ARG A 32 24.17 -14.29 8.78
CA ARG A 32 23.02 -13.79 9.54
C ARG A 32 23.47 -12.61 10.41
N PRO A 33 22.74 -11.48 10.48
CA PRO A 33 23.00 -10.50 11.53
C PRO A 33 22.62 -11.10 12.88
N THR A 34 23.57 -11.12 13.80
CA THR A 34 23.38 -11.50 15.20
C THR A 34 22.43 -10.51 15.89
N SER A 35 21.30 -11.02 16.38
CA SER A 35 20.38 -10.28 17.25
C SER A 35 21.06 -10.00 18.59
N SER A 36 21.44 -8.75 18.86
CA SER A 36 21.66 -8.29 20.22
C SER A 36 20.31 -8.12 20.89
N ALA A 37 19.98 -9.04 21.79
CA ALA A 37 18.82 -8.92 22.66
C ALA A 37 18.90 -7.63 23.48
N SER A 38 17.83 -6.83 23.43
CA SER A 38 17.53 -5.83 24.46
C SER A 38 16.07 -5.98 24.85
N THR A 39 15.85 -6.73 25.92
CA THR A 39 14.61 -6.79 26.66
C THR A 39 14.49 -5.53 27.52
N THR A 40 13.57 -4.63 27.18
CA THR A 40 12.78 -3.86 28.16
C THR A 40 11.65 -3.12 27.46
N ASN A 41 10.43 -3.56 27.71
CA ASN A 41 9.22 -2.75 27.56
C ASN A 41 9.30 -1.58 28.54
N THR A 42 9.27 -0.35 28.06
CA THR A 42 8.81 0.81 28.84
C THR A 42 8.41 1.94 27.90
N TRP A 43 7.11 2.16 27.81
CA TRP A 43 6.56 3.44 27.35
C TRP A 43 7.05 4.52 28.29
N ASN A 44 7.95 5.38 27.83
CA ASN A 44 8.24 6.63 28.53
C ASN A 44 8.58 7.75 27.55
N THR A 45 7.85 8.84 27.71
CA THR A 45 8.04 10.16 27.10
C THR A 45 9.48 10.66 27.28
N ALA A 46 10.22 10.77 26.19
CA ALA A 46 11.44 11.55 26.13
C ALA A 46 11.54 12.25 24.77
N SER A 47 11.47 13.58 24.81
CA SER A 47 11.91 14.46 23.72
C SER A 47 13.36 14.12 23.37
N GLY A 48 13.63 13.54 22.20
CA GLY A 48 14.99 13.18 21.81
C GLY A 48 15.09 12.47 20.46
N GLY A 49 15.38 13.25 19.42
CA GLY A 49 15.97 12.78 18.16
C GLY A 49 15.03 12.02 17.22
N TYR A 50 14.47 12.74 16.24
CA TYR A 50 14.10 12.12 14.96
C TYR A 50 15.40 11.59 14.34
N GLY A 51 15.77 10.35 14.70
CA GLY A 51 16.92 9.69 14.12
C GLY A 51 16.72 9.63 12.61
N TYR A 52 17.73 10.06 11.86
CA TYR A 52 17.88 9.72 10.46
C TYR A 52 17.80 8.19 10.34
N GLY A 53 16.60 7.68 10.07
CA GLY A 53 16.39 6.27 9.76
C GLY A 53 16.44 6.17 8.25
N GLY A 54 17.35 5.37 7.68
CA GLY A 54 17.40 5.09 6.24
C GLY A 54 16.14 4.38 5.69
N HIS A 55 15.08 4.32 6.48
CA HIS A 55 13.82 3.63 6.26
C HIS A 55 12.73 4.58 5.74
N VAL A 56 12.77 5.86 6.12
CA VAL A 56 11.80 6.88 5.72
C VAL A 56 12.55 8.05 5.08
N PRO A 57 12.13 8.55 3.90
CA PRO A 57 12.79 9.68 3.26
C PRO A 57 12.82 10.94 4.15
N ASP A 58 13.91 11.71 4.09
CA ASP A 58 14.10 12.91 4.92
C ASP A 58 12.99 13.94 4.74
N PHE A 59 12.53 14.13 3.49
CA PHE A 59 11.45 15.07 3.16
C PHE A 59 10.13 14.76 3.89
N ALA A 60 9.88 13.47 4.16
CA ALA A 60 8.67 12.99 4.82
C ALA A 60 8.77 13.00 6.36
N THR A 61 10.00 12.95 6.91
CA THR A 61 10.21 12.95 8.37
C THR A 61 10.34 14.38 8.90
N ARG A 62 10.98 15.26 8.14
CA ARG A 62 11.17 16.67 8.49
C ARG A 62 10.02 17.58 8.05
N ASN A 63 9.06 17.05 7.30
CA ASN A 63 7.94 17.78 6.70
C ASN A 63 8.46 19.06 6.01
N PHE A 64 9.18 18.88 4.89
CA PHE A 64 9.63 20.04 4.10
C PHE A 64 8.46 20.91 3.64
N GLU A 65 7.29 20.28 3.46
CA GLU A 65 5.99 20.91 3.30
C GLU A 65 5.01 20.35 4.35
N PRO A 66 3.93 21.08 4.71
CA PRO A 66 2.95 20.61 5.67
C PRO A 66 2.21 19.36 5.17
N PHE A 67 1.76 18.51 6.09
CA PHE A 67 0.92 17.37 5.75
C PHE A 67 -0.40 17.85 5.16
N ASN A 68 -0.53 17.75 3.84
CA ASN A 68 -1.66 18.33 3.11
C ASN A 68 -2.49 17.29 2.35
N ARG A 69 -3.76 17.63 2.12
CA ARG A 69 -4.76 16.75 1.50
C ARG A 69 -4.41 16.43 0.04
N GLN A 70 -3.96 17.43 -0.71
CA GLN A 70 -3.62 17.29 -2.13
C GLN A 70 -2.51 16.26 -2.34
N ASP A 71 -1.50 16.22 -1.47
CA ASP A 71 -0.40 15.26 -1.55
C ASP A 71 -0.83 13.82 -1.31
N VAL A 72 -1.68 13.55 -0.31
CA VAL A 72 -2.21 12.20 -0.09
C VAL A 72 -2.92 11.69 -1.35
N VAL A 73 -3.77 12.52 -1.97
CA VAL A 73 -4.45 12.16 -3.21
C VAL A 73 -3.45 11.99 -4.36
N GLY A 74 -2.49 12.90 -4.50
CA GLY A 74 -1.48 12.85 -5.56
C GLY A 74 -0.58 11.63 -5.48
N ILE A 75 -0.13 11.27 -4.28
CA ILE A 75 0.68 10.08 -3.99
C ILE A 75 -0.12 8.81 -4.31
N ALA A 76 -1.35 8.68 -3.81
CA ALA A 76 -2.19 7.51 -4.09
C ALA A 76 -2.45 7.35 -5.60
N MET A 77 -2.78 8.44 -6.30
CA MET A 77 -3.01 8.44 -7.74
C MET A 77 -1.76 8.11 -8.56
N ARG A 78 -0.56 8.51 -8.09
CA ARG A 78 0.71 8.11 -8.71
C ARG A 78 0.91 6.60 -8.64
N GLU A 79 0.66 5.99 -7.49
CA GLU A 79 0.79 4.53 -7.35
C GLU A 79 -0.25 3.77 -8.18
N TRP A 80 -1.49 4.27 -8.25
CA TRP A 80 -2.52 3.70 -9.13
C TRP A 80 -2.08 3.69 -10.60
N ARG A 81 -1.51 4.79 -11.10
CA ARG A 81 -0.95 4.88 -12.46
C ARG A 81 0.24 3.95 -12.67
N LEU A 82 1.09 3.78 -11.66
CA LEU A 82 2.22 2.85 -11.71
C LEU A 82 1.77 1.40 -11.95
N PHE A 83 0.63 1.02 -11.38
CA PHE A 83 0.01 -0.29 -11.61
C PHE A 83 -0.81 -0.38 -12.92
N GLY A 84 -0.72 0.62 -13.79
CA GLY A 84 -1.42 0.63 -15.09
C GLY A 84 -2.85 1.17 -15.02
N SER A 85 -3.21 1.88 -13.95
CA SER A 85 -4.53 2.47 -13.75
C SER A 85 -5.71 1.48 -13.77
N PRO A 86 -5.65 0.31 -13.10
CA PRO A 86 -6.75 -0.64 -13.10
C PRO A 86 -7.95 -0.09 -12.33
N VAL A 87 -9.15 -0.38 -12.83
CA VAL A 87 -10.42 -0.14 -12.14
C VAL A 87 -11.00 -1.50 -11.79
N ASN A 88 -11.34 -1.70 -10.51
CA ASN A 88 -11.99 -2.92 -10.05
C ASN A 88 -13.32 -2.53 -9.37
N ASP A 89 -14.40 -2.79 -10.11
CA ASP A 89 -15.77 -2.62 -9.66
C ASP A 89 -16.52 -3.96 -9.47
N ASP A 90 -15.81 -5.08 -9.57
CA ASP A 90 -16.40 -6.40 -9.44
C ASP A 90 -16.72 -6.72 -7.97
N ASP A 91 -17.63 -7.67 -7.75
CA ASP A 91 -17.89 -8.21 -6.42
C ASP A 91 -16.65 -9.02 -5.96
N PRO A 92 -16.01 -8.65 -4.84
CA PRO A 92 -14.80 -9.33 -4.38
C PRO A 92 -15.04 -10.81 -4.04
N GLU A 93 -16.28 -11.23 -3.77
CA GLU A 93 -16.63 -12.63 -3.49
C GLU A 93 -16.71 -13.48 -4.76
N GLN A 94 -16.76 -12.86 -5.93
CA GLN A 94 -16.85 -13.53 -7.23
C GLN A 94 -15.48 -13.62 -7.93
N ARG A 95 -14.40 -13.22 -7.24
CA ARG A 95 -13.05 -13.24 -7.78
C ARG A 95 -12.58 -14.69 -8.01
N PRO A 96 -12.13 -15.05 -9.22
CA PRO A 96 -11.54 -16.36 -9.46
C PRO A 96 -10.15 -16.46 -8.84
N GLU A 97 -9.80 -17.65 -8.36
CA GLU A 97 -8.45 -17.94 -7.85
C GLU A 97 -7.40 -17.85 -8.99
N PRO A 98 -6.24 -17.21 -8.75
CA PRO A 98 -5.20 -17.06 -9.75
C PRO A 98 -4.63 -18.42 -10.14
N GLN A 99 -4.57 -18.71 -11.44
CA GLN A 99 -4.07 -20.00 -11.96
C GLN A 99 -2.55 -20.03 -12.13
N VAL A 100 -1.92 -18.87 -12.30
CA VAL A 100 -0.47 -18.73 -12.47
C VAL A 100 0.04 -17.47 -11.78
N ALA A 101 1.27 -17.49 -11.25
CA ALA A 101 1.81 -16.34 -10.52
C ALA A 101 1.94 -15.07 -11.38
N SER A 102 2.11 -15.19 -12.70
CA SER A 102 2.34 -14.07 -13.60
C SER A 102 1.10 -13.19 -13.84
N VAL A 103 -0.10 -13.65 -13.46
CA VAL A 103 -1.31 -12.82 -13.57
C VAL A 103 -1.50 -11.87 -12.38
N LYS A 104 -0.72 -12.02 -11.30
CA LYS A 104 -0.78 -11.16 -10.11
C LYS A 104 0.12 -9.93 -10.32
N PRO A 105 -0.43 -8.70 -10.45
CA PRO A 105 0.38 -7.51 -10.75
C PRO A 105 1.48 -7.25 -9.73
N GLU A 106 1.24 -7.48 -8.43
CA GLU A 106 2.23 -7.36 -7.36
C GLU A 106 3.49 -8.22 -7.53
N ARG A 107 3.47 -9.25 -8.40
CA ARG A 107 4.63 -10.14 -8.64
C ARG A 107 5.41 -9.76 -9.90
N ALA A 108 4.91 -8.81 -10.69
CA ALA A 108 5.50 -8.39 -11.95
C ALA A 108 6.83 -7.62 -11.75
N PRO A 109 7.76 -7.66 -12.72
CA PRO A 109 9.01 -6.89 -12.65
C PRO A 109 8.76 -5.39 -12.41
N GLY A 110 9.44 -4.81 -11.42
CA GLY A 110 9.27 -3.41 -11.02
C GLY A 110 8.12 -3.16 -10.04
N LEU A 111 7.13 -4.05 -9.98
CA LEU A 111 5.99 -3.91 -9.06
C LEU A 111 6.19 -4.66 -7.74
N TRP A 112 6.86 -5.83 -7.76
CA TRP A 112 7.11 -6.56 -6.51
C TRP A 112 8.10 -5.84 -5.60
N GLU A 113 9.08 -5.15 -6.19
CA GLU A 113 10.00 -4.24 -5.48
C GLU A 113 9.23 -3.06 -4.89
N ARG A 114 8.32 -2.46 -5.68
CA ARG A 114 7.50 -1.34 -5.22
C ARG A 114 6.60 -1.71 -4.05
N VAL A 115 6.01 -2.92 -4.06
CA VAL A 115 5.28 -3.44 -2.90
C VAL A 115 6.21 -3.60 -1.69
N GLY A 116 7.46 -4.02 -1.92
CA GLY A 116 8.48 -4.01 -0.87
C GLY A 116 8.76 -2.63 -0.29
N GLU A 117 8.75 -1.58 -1.12
CA GLU A 117 8.88 -0.20 -0.64
C GLU A 117 7.68 0.26 0.18
N TYR A 118 6.46 -0.23 -0.09
CA TYR A 118 5.30 0.05 0.77
C TYR A 118 5.48 -0.55 2.16
N TRP A 119 5.98 -1.78 2.24
CA TRP A 119 6.30 -2.44 3.51
C TRP A 119 7.43 -1.73 4.24
N TRP A 120 8.54 -1.46 3.54
CA TRP A 120 9.69 -0.77 4.09
C TRP A 120 9.28 0.62 4.59
N ILE A 121 8.84 1.53 3.72
CA ILE A 121 8.57 2.90 4.17
C ILE A 121 7.36 2.95 5.13
N GLY A 122 6.31 2.17 4.88
CA GLY A 122 5.05 2.27 5.63
C GLY A 122 5.11 1.73 7.06
N MET A 123 5.95 0.74 7.35
CA MET A 123 6.02 0.10 8.67
C MET A 123 7.05 0.77 9.59
N ASP A 124 6.92 0.52 10.90
CA ASP A 124 7.99 0.90 11.82
C ASP A 124 9.20 -0.04 11.67
N PRO A 125 10.45 0.46 11.82
CA PRO A 125 11.65 -0.29 11.44
C PRO A 125 11.89 -1.59 12.21
N ASP A 126 11.24 -1.77 13.36
CA ASP A 126 11.32 -2.97 14.19
C ASP A 126 10.31 -4.05 13.80
N MET A 127 9.37 -3.75 12.90
CA MET A 127 8.40 -4.71 12.40
C MET A 127 9.05 -5.72 11.43
N THR A 128 8.63 -6.98 11.51
CA THR A 128 9.16 -8.04 10.63
C THR A 128 8.72 -7.85 9.18
N GLU A 129 7.53 -7.27 9.01
CA GLU A 129 6.88 -6.97 7.74
C GLU A 129 7.70 -6.01 6.86
N THR A 130 8.59 -5.21 7.45
CA THR A 130 9.49 -4.28 6.72
C THR A 130 10.31 -4.98 5.61
N SER A 131 10.59 -6.27 5.78
CA SER A 131 11.39 -7.07 4.84
C SER A 131 10.53 -7.82 3.81
N TRP A 132 9.21 -7.68 3.84
CA TRP A 132 8.32 -8.33 2.89
C TRP A 132 8.30 -7.60 1.55
N THR A 133 7.93 -8.32 0.50
CA THR A 133 7.79 -7.77 -0.85
C THR A 133 6.53 -8.32 -1.51
N GLY A 134 6.23 -7.92 -2.75
CA GLY A 134 5.09 -8.48 -3.48
C GLY A 134 5.17 -9.99 -3.74
N LYS A 135 6.31 -10.65 -3.47
CA LYS A 135 6.46 -12.10 -3.67
C LYS A 135 7.37 -12.82 -2.69
N HIS A 136 7.92 -12.14 -1.67
CA HIS A 136 8.86 -12.75 -0.72
C HIS A 136 8.49 -12.44 0.74
N ASP A 137 8.75 -13.42 1.62
CA ASP A 137 8.67 -13.28 3.07
C ASP A 137 9.90 -12.55 3.66
N ALA A 138 9.92 -12.37 5.00
CA ALA A 138 11.01 -11.70 5.71
C ALA A 138 12.38 -12.40 5.60
N ASN A 139 12.43 -13.66 5.16
CA ASN A 139 13.67 -14.40 4.94
C ASN A 139 14.08 -14.39 3.45
N GLY A 140 13.38 -13.64 2.60
CA GLY A 140 13.60 -13.60 1.15
C GLY A 140 13.09 -14.85 0.43
N ARG A 141 12.25 -15.68 1.07
CA ARG A 141 11.68 -16.87 0.43
C ARG A 141 10.46 -16.50 -0.38
N LEU A 142 10.32 -17.11 -1.56
CA LEU A 142 9.16 -16.90 -2.42
C LEU A 142 7.89 -17.39 -1.71
N THR A 143 6.86 -16.54 -1.66
CA THR A 143 5.55 -16.89 -1.08
C THR A 143 4.72 -17.72 -2.06
N ASP A 144 3.85 -18.58 -1.54
CA ASP A 144 2.83 -19.26 -2.33
C ASP A 144 1.83 -18.24 -2.86
N PHE A 145 1.73 -18.11 -4.19
CA PHE A 145 0.90 -17.10 -4.85
C PHE A 145 -0.61 -17.38 -4.76
N VAL A 146 -1.00 -18.59 -4.38
CA VAL A 146 -2.39 -18.97 -4.13
C VAL A 146 -2.79 -18.65 -2.68
N HIS A 147 -1.86 -18.84 -1.74
CA HIS A 147 -2.12 -18.69 -0.30
C HIS A 147 -1.30 -17.53 0.30
N ASP A 148 -1.32 -16.36 -0.32
CA ASP A 148 -0.57 -15.17 0.11
C ASP A 148 -1.39 -14.15 0.90
N GLY A 149 -2.61 -14.49 1.31
CA GLY A 149 -3.46 -13.59 2.12
C GLY A 149 -2.83 -13.13 3.44
N SER A 150 -1.88 -13.89 4.00
CA SER A 150 -1.07 -13.50 5.17
C SER A 150 -0.05 -12.38 4.87
N TYR A 151 0.24 -12.12 3.60
CA TYR A 151 1.14 -11.09 3.09
C TYR A 151 0.37 -9.94 2.41
N ALA A 152 -0.92 -9.80 2.71
CA ALA A 152 -1.77 -8.76 2.14
C ALA A 152 -1.26 -7.36 2.52
N TRP A 153 -0.85 -6.57 1.52
CA TRP A 153 -0.13 -5.30 1.70
C TRP A 153 -1.01 -4.05 1.64
N SER A 154 -2.34 -4.22 1.59
CA SER A 154 -3.29 -3.10 1.55
C SER A 154 -3.09 -2.07 2.69
N ALA A 155 -2.84 -2.52 3.92
CA ALA A 155 -2.61 -1.62 5.06
C ALA A 155 -1.21 -0.98 5.04
N ALA A 156 -0.22 -1.68 4.50
CA ALA A 156 1.11 -1.13 4.26
C ALA A 156 1.08 -0.01 3.22
N PHE A 157 0.29 -0.17 2.16
CA PHE A 157 0.05 0.88 1.18
C PHE A 157 -0.56 2.14 1.81
N ILE A 158 -1.61 2.02 2.64
CA ILE A 158 -2.18 3.18 3.36
C ILE A 158 -1.13 3.85 4.25
N SER A 159 -0.38 3.04 5.00
CA SER A 159 0.69 3.50 5.89
C SER A 159 1.80 4.23 5.11
N TYR A 160 2.19 3.70 3.95
CA TYR A 160 3.14 4.30 3.03
C TYR A 160 2.68 5.68 2.55
N VAL A 161 1.45 5.78 2.03
CA VAL A 161 0.91 7.05 1.53
C VAL A 161 0.89 8.10 2.64
N MET A 162 0.37 7.75 3.82
CA MET A 162 0.31 8.67 4.96
C MET A 162 1.71 9.10 5.42
N ARG A 163 2.67 8.17 5.42
CA ARG A 163 4.04 8.48 5.84
C ARG A 163 4.72 9.42 4.85
N VAL A 164 4.67 9.09 3.55
CA VAL A 164 5.28 9.91 2.49
C VAL A 164 4.65 11.30 2.42
N ALA A 165 3.36 11.43 2.72
CA ALA A 165 2.67 12.72 2.79
C ALA A 165 3.06 13.58 4.00
N GLY A 166 3.82 13.07 4.97
CA GLY A 166 4.27 13.85 6.13
C GLY A 166 3.34 13.76 7.36
N ALA A 167 2.50 12.71 7.45
CA ALA A 167 1.73 12.48 8.68
C ALA A 167 2.65 12.27 9.90
N ASN A 168 3.90 11.83 9.67
CA ASN A 168 4.92 11.61 10.70
C ASN A 168 4.35 10.73 11.84
N SER A 169 4.74 10.94 13.11
CA SER A 169 4.28 10.14 14.25
C SER A 169 2.78 10.25 14.59
N ARG A 170 1.98 11.00 13.81
CA ARG A 170 0.57 11.24 14.09
C ARG A 170 -0.35 10.15 13.54
N PHE A 171 0.09 9.40 12.54
CA PHE A 171 -0.67 8.28 11.98
C PHE A 171 -0.31 6.96 12.68
N PRO A 172 -1.28 6.11 13.07
CA PRO A 172 -1.00 4.83 13.69
C PRO A 172 -0.67 3.77 12.63
N TYR A 173 0.57 3.81 12.13
CA TYR A 173 1.08 2.89 11.11
C TYR A 173 0.96 1.43 11.54
N SER A 174 0.52 0.57 10.62
CA SER A 174 0.27 -0.83 10.96
C SER A 174 0.11 -1.70 9.72
N PRO A 175 0.49 -2.99 9.80
CA PRO A 175 0.13 -3.98 8.79
C PRO A 175 -1.38 -4.33 8.83
N ASN A 176 -2.17 -3.76 9.76
CA ASN A 176 -3.59 -4.07 9.93
C ASN A 176 -4.48 -2.82 9.83
N HIS A 177 -5.52 -2.88 8.98
CA HIS A 177 -6.53 -1.82 8.83
C HIS A 177 -7.27 -1.49 10.12
N SER A 178 -7.62 -2.50 10.93
CA SER A 178 -8.35 -2.30 12.18
C SER A 178 -7.62 -1.39 13.17
N THR A 179 -6.30 -1.27 13.07
CA THR A 179 -5.50 -0.42 13.97
C THR A 179 -5.90 1.05 13.85
N TYR A 180 -5.86 1.62 12.64
CA TYR A 180 -6.25 3.02 12.45
C TYR A 180 -7.77 3.22 12.49
N ILE A 181 -8.58 2.23 12.11
CA ILE A 181 -10.04 2.30 12.29
C ILE A 181 -10.37 2.45 13.79
N ASN A 182 -9.82 1.59 14.64
CA ASN A 182 -10.07 1.66 16.08
C ASN A 182 -9.46 2.91 16.71
N ALA A 183 -8.26 3.34 16.30
CA ALA A 183 -7.64 4.57 16.80
C ALA A 183 -8.46 5.82 16.45
N ALA A 184 -9.10 5.84 15.27
CA ALA A 184 -9.99 6.93 14.86
C ALA A 184 -11.31 6.90 15.64
N ALA A 185 -11.90 5.72 15.84
CA ALA A 185 -13.18 5.56 16.54
C ALA A 185 -13.06 5.75 18.06
N SER A 186 -11.91 5.42 18.66
CA SER A 186 -11.63 5.64 20.08
C SER A 186 -11.21 7.07 20.41
N GLY A 187 -10.95 7.91 19.39
CA GLY A 187 -10.40 9.25 19.57
C GLY A 187 -8.92 9.28 19.99
N GLN A 188 -8.21 8.16 19.91
CA GLN A 188 -6.78 8.07 20.25
C GLN A 188 -5.86 8.64 19.16
N SER A 189 -6.32 8.72 17.91
CA SER A 189 -5.55 9.37 16.84
C SER A 189 -5.66 10.89 16.91
N PRO A 190 -4.55 11.64 16.81
CA PRO A 190 -4.60 13.10 16.73
C PRO A 190 -5.14 13.61 15.38
N ILE A 191 -5.04 12.81 14.31
CA ILE A 191 -5.35 13.24 12.93
C ILE A 191 -6.47 12.44 12.26
N LEU A 192 -7.05 11.42 12.93
CA LEU A 192 -8.16 10.64 12.38
C LEU A 192 -9.42 10.79 13.23
N ARG A 193 -10.56 10.93 12.57
CA ARG A 193 -11.89 10.85 13.18
C ARG A 193 -12.72 9.82 12.44
N ALA A 194 -13.28 8.84 13.15
CA ALA A 194 -14.24 7.93 12.54
C ALA A 194 -15.60 8.62 12.41
N GLN A 195 -16.15 8.59 11.21
CA GLN A 195 -17.42 9.18 10.84
C GLN A 195 -18.36 8.09 10.30
N ASP A 196 -19.64 8.27 10.57
CA ASP A 196 -20.69 7.34 10.15
C ASP A 196 -20.98 7.49 8.64
N PRO A 197 -20.89 6.40 7.83
CA PRO A 197 -21.22 6.43 6.40
C PRO A 197 -22.63 6.97 6.09
N ALA A 198 -23.57 6.90 7.03
CA ALA A 198 -24.93 7.40 6.87
C ALA A 198 -25.07 8.91 7.08
N ASN A 199 -24.09 9.54 7.76
CA ASN A 199 -24.19 10.93 8.22
C ASN A 199 -23.06 11.84 7.71
N TYR A 200 -22.00 11.25 7.14
CA TYR A 200 -20.82 11.99 6.67
C TYR A 200 -20.64 11.88 5.15
N THR A 201 -20.39 13.01 4.50
CA THR A 201 -20.00 13.07 3.09
C THR A 201 -18.48 13.08 3.00
N PRO A 202 -17.83 12.05 2.42
CA PRO A 202 -16.38 11.98 2.32
C PRO A 202 -15.78 13.08 1.45
N LYS A 203 -14.56 13.51 1.79
CA LYS A 203 -13.74 14.44 1.02
C LYS A 203 -12.56 13.68 0.41
N PRO A 204 -11.97 14.16 -0.72
CA PRO A 204 -10.70 13.63 -1.20
C PRO A 204 -9.65 13.56 -0.08
N GLY A 205 -8.85 12.51 -0.03
CA GLY A 205 -7.86 12.25 1.03
C GLY A 205 -8.40 11.50 2.25
N ASP A 206 -9.72 11.49 2.49
CA ASP A 206 -10.30 10.66 3.55
C ASP A 206 -10.16 9.16 3.22
N LEU A 207 -10.22 8.30 4.24
CA LEU A 207 -10.24 6.85 4.06
C LEU A 207 -11.66 6.31 4.18
N ILE A 208 -12.03 5.37 3.31
CA ILE A 208 -13.28 4.62 3.41
C ILE A 208 -12.93 3.18 3.75
N CYS A 209 -13.52 2.65 4.83
CA CYS A 209 -13.16 1.37 5.39
C CYS A 209 -14.33 0.39 5.46
N VAL A 210 -14.07 -0.87 5.12
CA VAL A 210 -15.01 -1.99 5.19
C VAL A 210 -14.39 -3.16 5.94
N ALA A 211 -15.20 -3.87 6.73
CA ALA A 211 -14.78 -5.14 7.31
C ALA A 211 -14.91 -6.28 6.29
N ARG A 212 -14.01 -7.26 6.35
CA ARG A 212 -13.96 -8.37 5.38
C ARG A 212 -13.96 -9.73 6.06
N GLY A 213 -14.13 -10.78 5.26
CA GLY A 213 -14.13 -12.17 5.71
C GLY A 213 -15.10 -12.38 6.88
N ARG A 214 -14.64 -13.04 7.94
CA ARG A 214 -15.45 -13.33 9.14
C ARG A 214 -16.06 -12.12 9.85
N SER A 215 -15.61 -10.90 9.54
CA SER A 215 -16.07 -9.66 10.16
C SER A 215 -17.03 -8.85 9.28
N LYS A 216 -17.30 -9.29 8.04
CA LYS A 216 -18.15 -8.58 7.07
C LYS A 216 -19.56 -8.30 7.61
N ASP A 217 -20.14 -9.24 8.36
CA ASP A 217 -21.52 -9.12 8.84
C ASP A 217 -21.66 -8.52 10.23
N THR A 218 -20.56 -8.41 10.98
CA THR A 218 -20.59 -8.05 12.40
C THR A 218 -20.05 -6.66 12.69
N ILE A 219 -19.15 -6.15 11.86
CA ILE A 219 -18.54 -4.84 12.07
C ILE A 219 -19.29 -3.78 11.28
N ARG A 220 -19.89 -2.84 12.00
CA ARG A 220 -20.54 -1.61 11.51
C ARG A 220 -20.02 -0.41 12.32
N PHE A 221 -20.34 0.80 11.89
CA PHE A 221 -19.90 2.02 12.60
C PHE A 221 -20.23 1.97 14.10
N SER A 222 -21.46 1.57 14.44
CA SER A 222 -21.95 1.45 15.83
C SER A 222 -21.21 0.44 16.70
N SER A 223 -20.44 -0.48 16.10
CA SER A 223 -19.64 -1.48 16.82
C SER A 223 -18.21 -1.02 17.12
N LEU A 224 -17.81 0.15 16.61
CA LEU A 224 -16.47 0.69 16.75
C LEU A 224 -16.36 1.65 17.96
N PRO A 225 -15.19 1.71 18.62
CA PRO A 225 -14.01 0.86 18.41
C PRO A 225 -14.22 -0.56 18.96
N THR A 226 -13.54 -1.54 18.38
CA THR A 226 -13.46 -2.90 18.95
C THR A 226 -12.27 -3.04 19.90
N SER A 227 -12.36 -3.98 20.86
CA SER A 227 -11.24 -4.35 21.73
C SER A 227 -10.23 -5.31 21.08
N TYR A 228 -10.52 -5.77 19.86
CA TYR A 228 -9.74 -6.76 19.11
C TYR A 228 -9.51 -6.31 17.67
N GLY A 229 -8.44 -6.83 17.04
CA GLY A 229 -8.20 -6.62 15.61
C GLY A 229 -9.14 -7.44 14.73
N PHE A 230 -9.54 -6.89 13.58
CA PHE A 230 -10.45 -7.54 12.64
C PHE A 230 -9.98 -7.38 11.19
N PRO A 231 -10.27 -8.35 10.30
CA PRO A 231 -9.99 -8.18 8.89
C PRO A 231 -10.80 -7.01 8.32
N ALA A 232 -10.10 -6.08 7.69
CA ALA A 232 -10.71 -4.95 7.02
C ALA A 232 -9.90 -4.56 5.78
N HIS A 233 -10.45 -3.63 5.02
CA HIS A 233 -9.81 -2.99 3.89
C HIS A 233 -10.24 -1.52 3.86
N CYS A 234 -9.32 -0.64 3.47
CA CYS A 234 -9.57 0.78 3.31
C CYS A 234 -8.91 1.30 2.03
N GLY A 235 -9.48 2.36 1.46
CA GLY A 235 -8.93 3.11 0.33
C GLY A 235 -9.10 4.61 0.50
N PHE A 236 -8.24 5.39 -0.14
CA PHE A 236 -8.30 6.86 -0.14
C PHE A 236 -9.35 7.35 -1.13
N VAL A 237 -10.21 8.28 -0.72
CA VAL A 237 -11.06 9.02 -1.65
C VAL A 237 -10.17 9.89 -2.55
N VAL A 238 -10.30 9.73 -3.88
CA VAL A 238 -9.51 10.50 -4.85
C VAL A 238 -10.37 11.38 -5.75
N ALA A 239 -11.67 11.08 -5.88
CA ALA A 239 -12.63 11.90 -6.61
C ALA A 239 -14.02 11.79 -5.98
N ILE A 240 -14.77 12.89 -6.04
CA ILE A 240 -16.13 12.98 -5.50
C ILE A 240 -17.10 13.58 -6.53
N GLY A 241 -18.40 13.44 -6.29
CA GLY A 241 -19.44 14.10 -7.09
C GLY A 241 -19.53 13.59 -8.53
N GLN A 242 -19.08 12.36 -8.80
CA GLN A 242 -19.14 11.77 -10.13
C GLN A 242 -20.56 11.27 -10.42
N ASN A 243 -20.97 11.37 -11.68
CA ASN A 243 -22.23 10.80 -12.17
C ASN A 243 -21.97 10.09 -13.50
N GLY A 244 -21.99 8.76 -13.50
CA GLY A 244 -21.66 7.96 -14.67
C GLY A 244 -21.74 6.47 -14.40
N GLN A 245 -21.33 5.66 -15.37
CA GLN A 245 -21.23 4.22 -15.15
C GLN A 245 -20.10 3.89 -14.14
N PRO A 246 -20.21 2.78 -13.39
CA PRO A 246 -21.30 1.80 -13.44
C PRO A 246 -22.50 2.10 -12.49
N PHE A 247 -22.38 3.05 -11.57
CA PHE A 247 -23.34 3.19 -10.45
C PHE A 247 -24.18 4.47 -10.45
N GLY A 248 -24.05 5.31 -11.48
CA GLY A 248 -24.63 6.64 -11.49
C GLY A 248 -23.83 7.54 -10.55
N ARG A 249 -24.44 7.96 -9.44
CA ARG A 249 -23.77 8.79 -8.43
C ARG A 249 -22.75 7.95 -7.69
N GLN A 250 -21.49 8.37 -7.78
CA GLN A 250 -20.39 7.64 -7.17
C GLN A 250 -19.25 8.58 -6.77
N ILE A 251 -18.37 8.03 -5.94
CA ILE A 251 -17.03 8.54 -5.67
C ILE A 251 -16.00 7.51 -6.14
N SER A 252 -14.75 7.90 -6.25
CA SER A 252 -13.65 6.99 -6.56
C SER A 252 -12.71 6.88 -5.36
N ILE A 253 -12.35 5.65 -5.01
CA ILE A 253 -11.30 5.38 -4.03
C ILE A 253 -10.12 4.67 -4.67
N VAL A 254 -8.91 4.87 -4.14
CA VAL A 254 -7.71 4.11 -4.49
C VAL A 254 -7.22 3.33 -3.27
N GLY A 255 -7.08 2.01 -3.43
CA GLY A 255 -6.58 1.10 -2.41
C GLY A 255 -5.48 0.19 -2.96
N GLY A 256 -4.63 -0.31 -2.07
CA GLY A 256 -3.58 -1.27 -2.40
C GLY A 256 -4.05 -2.71 -2.21
N ASN A 257 -3.45 -3.66 -2.93
CA ASN A 257 -3.76 -5.09 -2.91
C ASN A 257 -5.24 -5.40 -3.21
N ILE A 258 -5.84 -4.61 -4.11
CA ILE A 258 -7.13 -4.91 -4.74
C ILE A 258 -6.79 -5.63 -6.04
N ASP A 259 -7.17 -6.90 -6.15
CA ASP A 259 -6.74 -7.79 -7.24
C ASP A 259 -5.22 -7.79 -7.43
N ASP A 260 -4.49 -7.83 -6.31
CA ASP A 260 -3.02 -7.82 -6.29
C ASP A 260 -2.39 -6.57 -6.95
N ALA A 261 -3.12 -5.46 -6.99
CA ALA A 261 -2.69 -4.18 -7.55
C ALA A 261 -3.04 -2.98 -6.65
N VAL A 262 -2.50 -1.80 -6.99
CA VAL A 262 -3.11 -0.53 -6.57
C VAL A 262 -4.20 -0.20 -7.57
N ALA A 263 -5.46 -0.29 -7.15
CA ALA A 263 -6.62 -0.15 -8.03
C ALA A 263 -7.57 0.95 -7.58
N LEU A 264 -8.32 1.47 -8.54
CA LEU A 264 -9.44 2.36 -8.29
C LEU A 264 -10.71 1.52 -8.15
N THR A 265 -11.56 1.86 -7.19
CA THR A 265 -12.92 1.31 -7.04
C THR A 265 -13.91 2.45 -7.02
N HIS A 266 -14.98 2.37 -7.80
CA HIS A 266 -16.10 3.29 -7.71
C HIS A 266 -17.02 2.85 -6.59
N VAL A 267 -17.47 3.80 -5.77
CA VAL A 267 -18.36 3.55 -4.63
C VAL A 267 -19.66 4.33 -4.85
N PRO A 268 -20.82 3.65 -4.98
CA PRO A 268 -22.12 4.30 -5.10
C PRO A 268 -22.43 5.22 -3.92
N THR A 269 -23.11 6.34 -4.18
CA THR A 269 -23.53 7.28 -3.14
C THR A 269 -24.95 7.80 -3.36
N ASP A 270 -25.52 8.40 -2.32
CA ASP A 270 -26.73 9.21 -2.46
C ASP A 270 -26.47 10.57 -3.15
N THR A 271 -27.52 11.41 -3.17
CA THR A 271 -27.46 12.77 -3.74
C THR A 271 -26.57 13.74 -2.96
N GLN A 272 -26.26 13.43 -1.69
CA GLN A 272 -25.40 14.22 -0.82
C GLN A 272 -23.96 13.65 -0.75
N GLY A 273 -23.68 12.57 -1.50
CA GLY A 273 -22.37 11.91 -1.52
C GLY A 273 -22.11 10.98 -0.33
N ARG A 274 -23.16 10.58 0.41
CA ARG A 274 -23.04 9.62 1.52
C ARG A 274 -23.13 8.18 1.03
N LEU A 275 -22.56 7.27 1.80
CA LEU A 275 -22.33 5.88 1.40
C LEU A 275 -23.38 4.91 1.96
N ALA A 276 -24.13 5.33 2.97
CA ALA A 276 -25.24 4.56 3.50
C ALA A 276 -26.48 5.44 3.69
N SER A 277 -27.65 4.80 3.69
CA SER A 277 -28.90 5.44 4.09
C SER A 277 -28.97 5.64 5.61
N PRO A 278 -29.90 6.47 6.12
CA PRO A 278 -30.05 6.74 7.56
C PRO A 278 -30.32 5.50 8.44
N ASP A 279 -30.81 4.40 7.86
CA ASP A 279 -30.98 3.10 8.53
C ASP A 279 -29.72 2.21 8.49
N GLY A 280 -28.61 2.73 7.95
CA GLY A 280 -27.31 2.08 7.90
C GLY A 280 -27.11 1.11 6.73
N GLN A 281 -28.03 1.05 5.77
CA GLN A 281 -27.85 0.22 4.57
C GLN A 281 -26.87 0.90 3.60
N SER A 282 -25.83 0.18 3.20
CA SER A 282 -24.88 0.65 2.20
C SER A 282 -25.57 0.80 0.84
N TYR A 283 -25.27 1.89 0.11
CA TYR A 283 -25.66 2.01 -1.30
C TYR A 283 -24.82 1.09 -2.21
N ASP A 284 -23.72 0.57 -1.68
CA ASP A 284 -22.87 -0.41 -2.35
C ASP A 284 -23.21 -1.82 -1.89
N SER A 285 -23.89 -2.60 -2.74
CA SER A 285 -24.27 -3.98 -2.41
C SER A 285 -23.07 -4.91 -2.21
N ARG A 286 -21.89 -4.55 -2.74
CA ARG A 286 -20.66 -5.35 -2.61
C ARG A 286 -20.03 -5.17 -1.22
N TYR A 287 -20.18 -3.97 -0.65
CA TYR A 287 -19.44 -3.53 0.53
C TYR A 287 -20.35 -2.90 1.58
N PRO A 288 -20.52 -3.54 2.76
CA PRO A 288 -21.15 -2.91 3.91
C PRO A 288 -20.15 -1.97 4.59
N TRP A 289 -19.93 -0.77 4.01
CA TRP A 289 -18.96 0.20 4.51
C TRP A 289 -19.16 0.49 6.00
N ALA A 290 -18.08 0.35 6.78
CA ALA A 290 -18.14 0.34 8.23
C ALA A 290 -17.80 1.70 8.85
N ALA A 291 -16.86 2.45 8.28
CA ALA A 291 -16.45 3.76 8.81
C ALA A 291 -15.74 4.60 7.75
N MET A 292 -15.99 5.92 7.79
CA MET A 292 -15.21 6.90 7.03
C MET A 292 -14.19 7.48 8.01
N LEU A 293 -12.90 7.44 7.69
CA LEU A 293 -11.88 8.08 8.53
C LEU A 293 -11.58 9.43 7.91
N GLU A 294 -12.18 10.47 8.49
CA GLU A 294 -11.82 11.85 8.18
C GLU A 294 -10.39 12.10 8.63
N VAL A 295 -9.56 12.55 7.69
CA VAL A 295 -8.18 12.90 7.95
C VAL A 295 -8.08 14.41 8.18
N LEU A 296 -7.49 14.78 9.32
CA LEU A 296 -7.22 16.16 9.70
C LEU A 296 -5.83 16.54 9.19
N TYR A 297 -5.81 17.39 8.17
CA TYR A 297 -4.59 17.88 7.52
C TYR A 297 -4.14 19.22 8.10
N ASP A 298 -2.84 19.51 7.95
CA ASP A 298 -2.26 20.81 8.29
C ASP A 298 -2.59 21.86 7.22
N ALA A 299 -2.83 21.43 5.97
CA ALA A 299 -3.25 22.26 4.86
C ALA A 299 -4.13 21.48 3.86
N GLU A 300 -4.94 22.19 3.08
CA GLU A 300 -5.77 21.56 2.04
C GLU A 300 -5.01 21.35 0.72
N GLN A 301 -4.01 22.19 0.44
CA GLN A 301 -3.24 22.21 -0.80
C GLN A 301 -1.77 22.51 -0.51
N GLU A 302 -0.91 22.21 -1.50
CA GLU A 302 0.52 22.52 -1.48
C GLU A 302 0.74 24.04 -1.44
N PRO A 303 1.30 24.62 -0.35
CA PRO A 303 1.40 26.07 -0.20
C PRO A 303 2.33 26.74 -1.21
N THR A 304 3.32 26.01 -1.72
CA THR A 304 4.35 26.54 -2.62
C THR A 304 4.14 26.15 -4.09
N ALA A 305 3.03 25.49 -4.42
CA ALA A 305 2.72 25.08 -5.78
C ALA A 305 2.63 26.30 -6.72
N GLY A 306 3.65 26.49 -7.56
CA GLY A 306 3.73 27.58 -8.54
C GLY A 306 4.61 28.77 -8.15
N GLN A 307 5.43 28.64 -7.10
CA GLN A 307 6.53 29.56 -6.80
C GLN A 307 7.76 29.33 -7.68
#